data_AF-A0A1G5BCY9-F1
#
_entry.id   AF-A0A1G5BCY9-F1
#
_cell.length_a   1.000
_cell.length_b   1.000
_cell.length_c   1.000
_cell.angle_alpha   90.00
_cell.angle_beta   90.00
_cell.angle_gamma   90.00
#
_symmetry.space_group_name_H-M   'P 1'
#
loop_
_entity.id
_entity.type
_entity.pdbx_description
1 polymer ?
#
loop_
_entity_poly.entity_id
_entity_poly.type
_entity_poly.pdbx_seq_one_letter_code
_entity_poly.pdbx_strand_id
1 'polypeptide(L)'
;MSDIREILDSLSKQDLIELLIEYSDNGYFPLDLFLLKADYRFSAEDLEEYWNDIYDKALEYDRNKDDRASDLLRDCAEMCFEQAKKHEDDESKKSICDMLIDSLTAASESDGIGMYHDSEWLYIEIRDEISDFVEENF
;
A
#
# COMPACT_ATOMS: atom_id res chain seq x y z
N MET A 1 25.60 20.31 -0.54
CA MET A 1 24.74 19.12 -0.69
C MET A 1 23.88 19.11 0.54
N SER A 2 22.58 19.41 0.38
CA SER A 2 21.60 19.11 1.43
C SER A 2 21.70 17.63 1.73
N ASP A 3 21.80 17.28 3.01
CA ASP A 3 21.87 15.88 3.41
C ASP A 3 20.58 15.20 2.94
N ILE A 4 20.67 14.01 2.34
CA ILE A 4 19.47 13.29 1.85
C ILE A 4 18.46 13.12 3.01
N ARG A 5 18.98 13.03 4.25
CA ARG A 5 18.19 13.04 5.49
C ARG A 5 17.44 14.34 5.73
N GLU A 6 18.04 15.51 5.49
CA GLU A 6 17.34 16.81 5.63
C GLU A 6 16.19 16.94 4.63
N ILE A 7 16.36 16.44 3.40
CA ILE A 7 15.29 16.42 2.40
C ILE A 7 14.20 15.46 2.86
N LEU A 8 14.56 14.24 3.25
CA LEU A 8 13.60 13.26 3.75
C LEU A 8 12.84 13.82 4.95
N ASP A 9 13.50 14.33 5.99
CA ASP A 9 12.89 14.89 7.21
C ASP A 9 11.94 16.08 6.94
N SER A 10 12.10 16.76 5.81
CA SER A 10 11.23 17.87 5.40
C SER A 10 9.90 17.43 4.78
N LEU A 11 9.77 16.16 4.33
CA LEU A 11 8.57 15.67 3.67
C LEU A 11 7.44 15.39 4.67
N SER A 12 6.21 15.77 4.31
CA SER A 12 5.01 15.42 5.07
C SER A 12 4.64 13.94 4.90
N LYS A 13 3.70 13.43 5.72
CA LYS A 13 3.13 12.09 5.52
C LYS A 13 2.51 11.94 4.12
N GLN A 14 1.82 12.98 3.67
CA GLN A 14 1.17 13.03 2.37
C GLN A 14 2.20 13.05 1.23
N ASP A 15 3.29 13.81 1.36
CA ASP A 15 4.34 13.86 0.34
C ASP A 15 4.99 12.48 0.12
N LEU A 16 5.11 11.69 1.19
CA LEU A 16 5.65 10.32 1.09
C LEU A 16 4.69 9.37 0.36
N ILE A 17 3.38 9.53 0.56
CA ILE A 17 2.36 8.75 -0.14
C ILE A 17 2.27 9.17 -1.61
N GLU A 18 2.35 10.47 -1.90
CA GLU A 18 2.40 10.98 -3.26
C GLU A 18 3.63 10.44 -4.01
N LEU A 19 4.79 10.35 -3.35
CA LEU A 19 5.99 9.72 -3.93
C LEU A 19 5.79 8.24 -4.27
N LEU A 20 5.14 7.48 -3.39
CA LEU A 20 4.78 6.08 -3.67
C LEU A 20 3.86 5.97 -4.87
N ILE A 21 2.83 6.81 -4.92
CA ILE A 21 1.85 6.80 -5.99
C ILE A 21 2.47 7.18 -7.34
N GLU A 22 3.33 8.20 -7.37
CA GLU A 22 3.96 8.70 -8.59
C GLU A 22 5.02 7.73 -9.15
N TYR A 23 5.71 7.00 -8.27
CA TYR A 23 6.89 6.21 -8.63
C TYR A 23 6.76 4.70 -8.35
N SER A 24 5.54 4.18 -8.14
CA SER A 24 5.26 2.74 -7.90
C SER A 24 5.87 1.81 -8.96
N ASP A 25 6.08 2.29 -10.18
CA ASP A 25 6.71 1.56 -11.28
C ASP A 25 8.24 1.44 -11.19
N ASN A 26 8.86 2.15 -10.25
CA ASN A 26 10.30 2.10 -10.01
C ASN A 26 10.70 0.99 -9.02
N GLY A 27 9.80 0.02 -8.83
CA GLY A 27 9.95 -1.08 -7.88
C GLY A 27 9.95 -0.59 -6.43
N TYR A 28 10.54 -1.39 -5.55
CA TYR A 28 10.54 -1.17 -4.08
C TYR A 28 11.20 0.12 -3.58
N PHE A 29 11.83 0.93 -4.43
CA PHE A 29 12.61 2.09 -3.98
C PHE A 29 11.79 3.17 -3.23
N PRO A 30 10.61 3.60 -3.71
CA PRO A 30 9.79 4.55 -2.97
C PRO A 30 9.23 3.96 -1.67
N LEU A 31 8.95 2.64 -1.65
CA LEU A 31 8.52 1.92 -0.46
C LEU A 31 9.64 1.81 0.57
N ASP A 32 10.86 1.46 0.15
CA ASP A 32 12.03 1.44 1.01
C ASP A 32 12.27 2.81 1.65
N LEU A 33 12.17 3.89 0.87
CA LEU A 33 12.28 5.27 1.38
C LEU A 33 11.19 5.60 2.39
N PHE A 34 9.95 5.17 2.14
CA PHE A 34 8.86 5.34 3.08
C PHE A 34 9.15 4.58 4.38
N LEU A 35 9.46 3.29 4.31
CA LEU A 35 9.70 2.44 5.48
C LEU A 35 10.91 2.90 6.30
N LEU A 36 11.96 3.40 5.64
CA LEU A 36 13.14 3.99 6.28
C LEU A 36 12.83 5.27 7.07
N LYS A 37 11.85 6.05 6.62
CA LYS A 37 11.53 7.36 7.19
C LYS A 37 10.30 7.33 8.11
N ALA A 38 9.39 6.38 7.92
CA ALA A 38 8.14 6.31 8.66
C ALA A 38 8.34 5.78 10.09
N ASP A 39 8.98 6.59 10.94
CA ASP A 39 8.91 6.49 12.41
C ASP A 39 7.52 6.87 12.95
N TYR A 40 6.70 7.50 12.12
CA TYR A 40 5.33 7.90 12.46
C TYR A 40 4.37 6.73 12.30
N ARG A 41 3.64 6.41 13.37
CA ARG A 41 2.46 5.55 13.31
C ARG A 41 1.32 6.34 12.67
N PHE A 42 0.81 5.86 11.54
CA PHE A 42 -0.42 6.38 10.95
C PHE A 42 -1.61 5.99 11.84
N SER A 43 -2.65 6.82 11.88
CA SER A 43 -3.89 6.40 12.52
C SER A 43 -4.59 5.36 11.64
N ALA A 44 -5.50 4.56 12.22
CA ALA A 44 -6.28 3.62 11.41
C ALA A 44 -7.16 4.36 10.38
N GLU A 45 -7.73 5.50 10.78
CA GLU A 45 -8.50 6.40 9.91
C GLU A 45 -7.62 6.96 8.78
N ASP A 46 -6.37 7.36 9.08
CA ASP A 46 -5.43 7.84 8.06
C ASP A 46 -5.20 6.74 7.01
N LEU A 47 -4.95 5.51 7.46
CA LEU A 47 -4.66 4.38 6.56
C LEU A 47 -5.86 3.99 5.70
N GLU A 48 -7.07 4.04 6.26
CA GLU A 48 -8.31 3.79 5.51
C GLU A 48 -8.54 4.86 4.44
N GLU A 49 -8.37 6.15 4.78
CA GLU A 49 -8.51 7.25 3.83
C GLU A 49 -7.50 7.11 2.68
N TYR A 50 -6.22 6.91 3.01
CA TYR A 50 -5.18 6.75 2.00
C TYR A 50 -5.37 5.51 1.13
N TRP A 51 -5.78 4.39 1.73
CA TRP A 51 -6.02 3.17 0.98
C TRP A 51 -7.15 3.34 -0.05
N ASN A 52 -8.23 4.02 0.32
CA ASN A 52 -9.32 4.31 -0.61
C ASN A 52 -8.86 5.17 -1.80
N ASP A 53 -8.07 6.22 -1.54
CA ASP A 53 -7.50 7.08 -2.59
C ASP A 53 -6.55 6.29 -3.53
N ILE A 54 -5.73 5.42 -2.95
CA ILE A 54 -4.83 4.53 -3.70
C ILE A 54 -5.62 3.56 -4.59
N TYR A 55 -6.66 2.94 -4.04
CA TYR A 55 -7.50 1.98 -4.76
C TYR A 55 -8.21 2.63 -5.94
N ASP A 56 -8.81 3.81 -5.73
CA ASP A 56 -9.45 4.60 -6.79
C ASP A 56 -8.46 4.96 -7.91
N LYS A 57 -7.21 5.26 -7.55
CA LYS A 57 -6.16 5.57 -8.51
C LYS A 57 -5.67 4.34 -9.27
N ALA A 58 -5.58 3.18 -8.62
CA ALA A 58 -5.28 1.91 -9.28
C ALA A 58 -6.36 1.55 -10.32
N LEU A 59 -7.64 1.77 -9.98
CA LEU A 59 -8.75 1.62 -10.93
C LEU A 59 -8.62 2.58 -12.13
N GLU A 60 -8.20 3.82 -11.90
CA GLU A 60 -7.95 4.77 -12.99
C GLU A 60 -6.80 4.32 -13.90
N TYR A 61 -5.69 3.86 -13.32
CA TYR A 61 -4.55 3.31 -14.04
C TYR A 61 -4.95 2.11 -14.91
N ASP A 62 -5.67 1.14 -14.33
CA ASP A 62 -6.12 -0.05 -15.06
C ASP A 62 -7.08 0.29 -16.22
N ARG A 63 -8.03 1.21 -16.01
CA ARG A 63 -8.91 1.71 -17.07
C ARG A 63 -8.15 2.34 -18.24
N ASN A 64 -7.00 2.94 -17.95
CA ASN A 64 -6.09 3.50 -18.94
C ASN A 64 -5.08 2.47 -19.49
N LYS A 65 -5.16 1.21 -19.05
CA LYS A 65 -4.23 0.10 -19.36
C LYS A 65 -2.80 0.38 -18.95
N ASP A 66 -2.65 1.21 -17.93
CA ASP A 66 -1.38 1.53 -17.31
C ASP A 66 -0.94 0.33 -16.48
N ASP A 67 0.28 -0.17 -16.73
CA ASP A 67 0.85 -1.35 -16.06
C ASP A 67 1.13 -1.10 -14.57
N ARG A 68 1.18 0.17 -14.17
CA ARG A 68 1.44 0.60 -12.80
C ARG A 68 0.32 0.30 -11.81
N ALA A 69 -0.87 -0.08 -12.29
CA ALA A 69 -2.00 -0.35 -11.41
C ALA A 69 -1.69 -1.48 -10.39
N SER A 70 -1.05 -2.55 -10.84
CA SER A 70 -0.70 -3.68 -9.98
C SER A 70 0.47 -3.37 -9.04
N ASP A 71 1.49 -2.67 -9.53
CA ASP A 71 2.62 -2.22 -8.69
C ASP A 71 2.15 -1.26 -7.59
N LEU A 72 1.25 -0.33 -7.93
CA LEU A 72 0.66 0.59 -6.97
C LEU A 72 -0.08 -0.15 -5.85
N LEU A 73 -0.92 -1.14 -6.21
CA LEU A 73 -1.63 -1.94 -5.21
C LEU A 73 -0.67 -2.73 -4.33
N ARG A 74 0.37 -3.35 -4.89
CA ARG A 74 1.39 -4.09 -4.14
C ARG A 74 2.08 -3.17 -3.12
N ASP A 75 2.72 -2.11 -3.61
CA ASP A 75 3.60 -1.27 -2.77
C ASP A 75 2.82 -0.55 -1.68
N CYS A 76 1.62 -0.07 -1.99
CA CYS A 76 0.78 0.61 -1.02
C CYS A 76 0.10 -0.36 -0.04
N ALA A 77 -0.24 -1.59 -0.45
CA ALA A 77 -0.74 -2.59 0.49
C ALA A 77 0.34 -2.98 1.51
N GLU A 78 1.57 -3.19 1.05
CA GLU A 78 2.70 -3.49 1.93
C GLU A 78 2.99 -2.33 2.90
N MET A 79 2.95 -1.09 2.39
CA MET A 79 3.04 0.11 3.22
C MET A 79 1.96 0.12 4.33
N CYS A 80 0.68 -0.07 3.96
CA CYS A 80 -0.43 -0.08 4.91
C CYS A 80 -0.29 -1.22 5.92
N PHE A 81 0.15 -2.40 5.47
CA PHE A 81 0.36 -3.57 6.32
C PHE A 81 1.48 -3.35 7.34
N GLU A 82 2.63 -2.82 6.92
CA GLU A 82 3.73 -2.44 7.82
C GLU A 82 3.31 -1.40 8.86
N GLN A 83 2.43 -0.47 8.48
CA GLN A 83 1.86 0.49 9.42
C GLN A 83 0.86 -0.16 10.37
N ALA A 84 0.00 -1.05 9.88
CA ALA A 84 -0.95 -1.80 10.71
C ALA A 84 -0.20 -2.62 11.79
N LYS A 85 0.92 -3.25 11.46
CA LYS A 85 1.76 -4.01 12.41
C LYS A 85 2.26 -3.15 13.57
N LYS A 86 2.43 -1.84 13.38
CA LYS A 86 2.80 -0.88 14.43
C LYS A 86 1.65 -0.54 15.39
N HIS A 87 0.43 -1.03 15.12
CA HIS A 87 -0.68 -0.84 16.04
C HIS A 87 -0.57 -1.70 17.31
N GLU A 88 -0.76 -1.07 18.46
CA GLU A 88 -0.77 -1.72 19.77
C GLU A 88 -2.08 -2.47 20.04
N ASP A 89 -3.19 -1.99 19.49
CA ASP A 89 -4.50 -2.60 19.66
C ASP A 89 -4.81 -3.55 18.51
N ASP A 90 -5.25 -4.75 18.89
CA ASP A 90 -5.54 -5.84 17.97
C ASP A 90 -6.78 -5.56 17.10
N GLU A 91 -7.73 -4.77 17.61
CA GLU A 91 -8.95 -4.39 16.89
C GLU A 91 -8.64 -3.53 15.67
N SER A 92 -7.88 -2.43 15.82
CA SER A 92 -7.49 -1.60 14.67
C SER A 92 -6.59 -2.37 13.71
N LYS A 93 -5.64 -3.15 14.24
CA LYS A 93 -4.72 -3.93 13.40
C LYS A 93 -5.47 -4.92 12.52
N LYS A 94 -6.39 -5.69 13.10
CA LYS A 94 -7.23 -6.63 12.37
C LYS A 94 -8.13 -5.90 11.38
N SER A 95 -8.78 -4.81 11.78
CA SER A 95 -9.67 -4.04 10.91
C SER A 95 -8.96 -3.53 9.65
N ILE A 96 -7.71 -3.03 9.78
CA ILE A 96 -6.93 -2.59 8.63
C ILE A 96 -6.56 -3.78 7.74
N CYS A 97 -6.12 -4.90 8.33
CA CYS A 97 -5.74 -6.09 7.57
C CYS A 97 -6.93 -6.68 6.80
N ASP A 98 -8.10 -6.81 7.44
CA ASP A 98 -9.32 -7.31 6.82
C ASP A 98 -9.75 -6.41 5.63
N MET A 99 -9.68 -5.09 5.80
CA MET A 99 -9.93 -4.12 4.71
C MET A 99 -8.98 -4.34 3.53
N LEU A 100 -7.67 -4.48 3.78
CA LEU A 100 -6.69 -4.71 2.72
C LEU A 100 -6.98 -6.03 1.99
N ILE A 101 -7.26 -7.12 2.72
CA ILE A 101 -7.59 -8.42 2.14
C ILE A 101 -8.83 -8.33 1.23
N ASP A 102 -9.89 -7.69 1.72
CA ASP A 102 -11.15 -7.52 0.98
C ASP A 102 -10.93 -6.70 -0.29
N SER A 103 -10.21 -5.58 -0.21
CA SER A 103 -9.90 -4.74 -1.37
C SER A 103 -9.02 -5.45 -2.39
N LEU A 104 -7.96 -6.13 -1.97
CA LEU A 104 -7.07 -6.86 -2.90
C LEU A 104 -7.77 -8.06 -3.54
N THR A 105 -8.71 -8.69 -2.84
CA THR A 105 -9.58 -9.71 -3.41
C THR A 105 -10.53 -9.10 -4.45
N ALA A 106 -11.15 -7.97 -4.15
CA ALA A 106 -12.00 -7.26 -5.11
C ALA A 106 -11.22 -6.81 -6.35
N ALA A 107 -10.00 -6.30 -6.18
CA ALA A 107 -9.12 -5.87 -7.27
C ALA A 107 -8.88 -6.99 -8.29
N SER A 108 -8.61 -8.21 -7.81
CA SER A 108 -8.35 -9.36 -8.67
C SER A 108 -9.62 -10.01 -9.21
N GLU A 109 -10.61 -10.27 -8.36
CA GLU A 109 -11.76 -11.10 -8.72
C GLU A 109 -12.92 -10.32 -9.36
N SER A 110 -13.12 -9.07 -8.95
CA SER A 110 -14.25 -8.25 -9.38
C SER A 110 -13.86 -7.19 -10.40
N ASP A 111 -12.79 -6.44 -10.11
CA ASP A 111 -12.36 -5.30 -10.94
C ASP A 111 -11.39 -5.73 -12.04
N GLY A 112 -10.68 -6.84 -11.86
CA GLY A 112 -9.74 -7.40 -12.84
C GLY A 112 -8.47 -6.57 -13.03
N ILE A 113 -8.06 -5.81 -12.01
CA ILE A 113 -6.88 -4.93 -12.05
C ILE A 113 -5.63 -5.76 -12.33
N GLY A 114 -4.91 -5.44 -13.41
CA GLY A 114 -3.67 -6.13 -13.78
C GLY A 114 -3.85 -7.38 -14.65
N MET A 115 -5.08 -7.87 -14.86
CA MET A 115 -5.33 -9.04 -15.69
C MET A 115 -4.91 -8.87 -17.15
N TYR A 116 -4.90 -7.63 -17.65
CA TYR A 116 -4.44 -7.36 -19.02
C TYR A 116 -2.93 -7.61 -19.20
N HIS A 117 -2.17 -7.41 -18.13
CA HIS A 117 -0.70 -7.50 -18.12
C HIS A 117 -0.19 -8.76 -17.40
N ASP A 118 -1.08 -9.62 -16.90
CA ASP A 118 -0.72 -10.82 -16.11
C ASP A 118 0.13 -10.42 -14.88
N SER A 119 -0.29 -9.34 -14.22
CA SER A 119 0.43 -8.69 -13.11
C SER A 119 -0.36 -8.68 -11.80
N GLU A 120 -1.56 -9.26 -11.76
CA GLU A 120 -2.38 -9.36 -10.55
C GLU A 120 -1.70 -10.14 -9.42
N TRP A 121 -0.80 -11.07 -9.77
CA TRP A 121 -0.05 -11.87 -8.82
C TRP A 121 0.79 -11.02 -7.86
N LEU A 122 1.21 -9.82 -8.27
CA LEU A 122 2.04 -8.91 -7.47
C LEU A 122 1.38 -8.53 -6.15
N TYR A 123 0.11 -8.13 -6.19
CA TYR A 123 -0.61 -7.71 -4.99
C TYR A 123 -1.36 -8.88 -4.33
N ILE A 124 -1.58 -9.98 -5.04
CA ILE A 124 -2.09 -11.23 -4.45
C ILE A 124 -1.09 -11.83 -3.46
N GLU A 125 0.21 -11.77 -3.76
CA GLU A 125 1.25 -12.25 -2.83
C GLU A 125 1.20 -11.48 -1.49
N ILE A 126 1.02 -10.16 -1.55
CA ILE A 126 0.86 -9.32 -0.35
C ILE A 126 -0.46 -9.62 0.38
N ARG A 127 -1.57 -9.82 -0.34
CA ARG A 127 -2.84 -10.24 0.26
C ARG A 127 -2.68 -11.52 1.07
N ASP A 128 -2.00 -12.51 0.49
CA ASP A 128 -1.80 -13.81 1.12
C ASP A 128 -0.92 -13.67 2.38
N GLU A 129 0.13 -12.85 2.35
CA GLU A 129 0.94 -12.52 3.53
C GLU A 129 0.10 -11.86 4.64
N ILE A 130 -0.78 -10.92 4.29
CA ILE A 130 -1.66 -10.26 5.26
C ILE A 130 -2.66 -11.27 5.85
N SER A 131 -3.20 -12.17 5.02
CA SER A 131 -4.13 -13.22 5.46
C SER A 131 -3.47 -14.17 6.44
N ASP A 132 -2.27 -14.67 6.11
CA ASP A 132 -1.49 -15.54 6.99
C ASP A 132 -1.20 -14.85 8.33
N PHE A 133 -0.83 -13.56 8.30
CA PHE A 133 -0.63 -12.78 9.51
C PHE A 133 -1.90 -12.69 10.38
N VAL A 134 -3.06 -12.47 9.77
CA VAL A 134 -4.34 -12.39 10.50
C VAL A 134 -4.67 -13.74 11.15
N GLU A 135 -4.51 -14.85 10.43
CA GLU A 135 -4.76 -16.21 10.94
C GLU A 135 -3.83 -16.60 12.10
N GLU A 136 -2.58 -16.13 12.08
CA GLU A 136 -1.61 -16.43 13.14
C GLU A 136 -1.77 -15.56 14.40
N ASN A 137 -2.36 -14.36 14.27
CA ASN A 137 -2.36 -13.36 15.34
C ASN A 137 -3.74 -13.04 15.95
N PHE A 138 -4.87 -13.44 15.33
CA PHE A 138 -6.23 -13.12 15.81
C PHE A 138 -7.23 -14.29 15.77
#